data_AF-A0A2E6X5U8-F1
#
_entry.id   AF-A0A2E6X5U8-F1
#
_cell.length_a   1.000
_cell.length_b   1.000
_cell.length_c   1.000
_cell.angle_alpha   90.00
_cell.angle_beta   90.00
_cell.angle_gamma   90.00
#
_symmetry.space_group_name_H-M   'P 1'
#
loop_
_entity.id
_entity.type
_entity.pdbx_description
1 polymer ?
#
loop_
_entity_poly.entity_id
_entity_poly.type
_entity_poly.pdbx_seq_one_letter_code
_entity_poly.pdbx_strand_id
1 'polypeptide(L)'
;MKYDFYHLNILRMSFLNIGFRKNLKKNISEKLFYLLRNTFDEKYSNELICFTIKAIHMNLPIYCMISMIWFPPFLAIPTYLGIIFAFTFFIYFQGCYISSLEYTLHKSDITIVDPVIMLFNDNINKNTRMIYSISVIIPYMFASTMIMLYRFGNYIPFVNNKIPPVV
;
A
#
# COMPACT_ATOMS: atom_id res chain seq x y z
N MET A 1 -2.72 -16.63 -32.01
CA MET A 1 -1.34 -16.14 -31.79
C MET A 1 -1.12 -14.67 -32.18
N LYS A 2 -1.31 -14.21 -33.44
CA LYS A 2 -1.22 -12.75 -33.75
C LYS A 2 -2.33 -11.92 -33.07
N TYR A 3 -3.56 -12.44 -33.03
CA TYR A 3 -4.71 -11.76 -32.43
C TYR A 3 -4.55 -11.54 -30.90
N ASP A 4 -4.01 -12.53 -30.19
CA ASP A 4 -3.72 -12.43 -28.76
C ASP A 4 -2.66 -11.36 -28.48
N PHE A 5 -1.63 -11.25 -29.32
CA PHE A 5 -0.56 -10.26 -29.13
C PHE A 5 -1.04 -8.82 -29.33
N TYR A 6 -1.97 -8.58 -30.28
CA TYR A 6 -2.59 -7.28 -30.46
C TYR A 6 -3.51 -6.92 -29.29
N HIS A 7 -4.33 -7.87 -28.80
CA HIS A 7 -5.17 -7.64 -27.61
C HIS A 7 -4.33 -7.37 -26.36
N LEU A 8 -3.24 -8.11 -26.15
CA LEU A 8 -2.28 -7.87 -25.07
C LEU A 8 -1.64 -6.49 -25.16
N ASN A 9 -1.28 -6.03 -26.36
CA ASN A 9 -0.73 -4.69 -26.54
C ASN A 9 -1.75 -3.58 -26.30
N ILE A 10 -3.01 -3.76 -26.72
CA ILE A 10 -4.09 -2.80 -26.46
C ILE A 10 -4.40 -2.73 -24.95
N LEU A 11 -4.49 -3.88 -24.28
CA LEU A 11 -4.65 -3.96 -22.82
C LEU A 11 -3.46 -3.34 -22.08
N ARG A 12 -2.23 -3.55 -22.56
CA ARG A 12 -1.02 -2.94 -21.99
C ARG A 12 -1.02 -1.41 -22.14
N MET A 13 -1.41 -0.89 -23.31
CA MET A 13 -1.52 0.54 -23.54
C MET A 13 -2.63 1.19 -22.70
N SER A 14 -3.75 0.48 -22.49
CA SER A 14 -4.82 0.96 -21.60
C SER A 14 -4.42 0.91 -20.12
N PHE A 15 -3.69 -0.13 -19.69
CA PHE A 15 -3.25 -0.30 -18.30
C PHE A 15 -2.23 0.76 -17.86
N LEU A 16 -1.36 1.22 -18.76
CA LEU A 16 -0.39 2.29 -18.46
C LEU A 16 -1.00 3.70 -18.59
N ASN A 17 -2.17 3.83 -19.21
CA ASN A 17 -2.87 5.09 -19.40
C ASN A 17 -3.21 5.74 -18.04
N ILE A 18 -2.83 7.01 -17.89
CA ILE A 18 -3.03 7.76 -16.63
C ILE A 18 -4.52 7.91 -16.29
N GLY A 19 -5.37 8.14 -17.30
CA GLY A 19 -6.82 8.26 -17.13
C GLY A 19 -7.43 6.95 -16.63
N PHE A 20 -7.03 5.82 -17.21
CA PHE A 20 -7.46 4.49 -16.76
C PHE A 20 -7.06 4.24 -15.30
N ARG A 21 -5.79 4.51 -14.95
CA ARG A 21 -5.28 4.34 -13.57
C ARG A 21 -6.03 5.17 -12.54
N LYS A 22 -6.32 6.44 -12.86
CA LYS A 22 -7.13 7.32 -12.01
C LYS A 22 -8.55 6.79 -11.84
N ASN A 23 -9.18 6.31 -12.91
CA ASN A 23 -10.53 5.74 -12.84
C ASN A 23 -10.56 4.44 -12.02
N LEU A 24 -9.57 3.56 -12.21
CA LEU A 24 -9.44 2.34 -11.42
C LEU A 24 -9.25 2.65 -9.92
N LYS A 25 -8.36 3.60 -9.58
CA LYS A 25 -8.16 4.06 -8.20
C LYS A 25 -9.46 4.57 -7.58
N LYS A 26 -10.22 5.37 -8.32
CA LYS A 26 -11.54 5.89 -7.91
C LYS A 26 -12.52 4.75 -7.66
N ASN A 27 -12.67 3.83 -8.61
CA ASN A 27 -13.58 2.68 -8.50
C ASN A 27 -13.25 1.77 -7.31
N ILE A 28 -11.97 1.53 -7.04
CA ILE A 28 -11.54 0.78 -5.84
C ILE A 28 -11.95 1.51 -4.57
N SER A 29 -11.72 2.84 -4.53
CA SER A 29 -12.05 3.66 -3.37
C SER A 29 -13.56 3.71 -3.11
N GLU A 30 -14.37 3.83 -4.16
CA GLU A 30 -15.84 3.79 -4.06
C GLU A 30 -16.33 2.42 -3.56
N LYS A 31 -15.79 1.32 -4.09
CA LYS A 31 -16.14 -0.03 -3.61
C LYS A 31 -15.79 -0.21 -2.13
N LEU A 32 -14.61 0.25 -1.71
CA LEU A 32 -14.21 0.20 -0.30
C LEU A 32 -15.12 1.06 0.58
N PHE A 33 -15.52 2.24 0.11
CA PHE A 33 -16.48 3.09 0.81
C PHE A 33 -17.80 2.37 1.07
N TYR A 34 -18.38 1.72 0.05
CA TYR A 34 -19.62 0.96 0.22
C TYR A 34 -19.45 -0.24 1.17
N LEU A 35 -18.34 -0.98 1.07
CA LEU A 35 -18.06 -2.08 2.00
C LEU A 35 -17.95 -1.61 3.45
N LEU A 36 -17.29 -0.47 3.68
CA LEU A 36 -17.16 0.12 5.00
C LEU A 36 -18.52 0.57 5.54
N ARG A 37 -19.33 1.28 4.74
CA ARG A 37 -20.68 1.73 5.17
C ARG A 37 -21.60 0.55 5.47
N ASN A 38 -21.51 -0.54 4.71
CA ASN A 38 -22.29 -1.74 4.97
C ASN A 38 -21.83 -2.46 6.25
N THR A 39 -20.57 -2.32 6.65
CA THR A 39 -19.99 -2.98 7.83
C THR A 39 -20.21 -2.19 9.12
N PHE A 40 -20.04 -0.87 9.06
CA PHE A 40 -20.07 0.01 10.23
C PHE A 40 -21.46 0.60 10.53
N ASP A 41 -22.44 0.36 9.65
CA ASP A 41 -23.81 0.91 9.70
C ASP A 41 -23.83 2.46 9.79
N GLU A 42 -25.00 3.09 9.76
CA GLU A 42 -25.12 4.56 9.90
C GLU A 42 -24.71 5.08 11.29
N LYS A 43 -24.36 4.17 12.21
CA LYS A 43 -24.03 4.47 13.61
C LYS A 43 -22.79 5.34 13.79
N TYR A 44 -21.82 5.25 12.87
CA TYR A 44 -20.58 6.02 12.96
C TYR A 44 -20.50 7.08 11.87
N SER A 45 -20.03 8.27 12.26
CA SER A 45 -19.86 9.39 11.33
C SER A 45 -18.70 9.11 10.36
N ASN A 46 -18.78 9.68 9.16
CA ASN A 46 -17.73 9.50 8.15
C ASN A 46 -16.38 10.08 8.62
N GLU A 47 -16.42 11.11 9.47
CA GLU A 47 -15.24 11.71 10.11
C GLU A 47 -14.53 10.69 11.00
N LEU A 48 -15.27 9.98 11.85
CA LEU A 48 -14.70 8.98 12.76
C LEU A 48 -14.14 7.78 11.99
N ILE A 49 -14.83 7.34 10.93
CA ILE A 49 -14.36 6.26 10.06
C ILE A 49 -13.08 6.69 9.34
N CYS A 50 -13.06 7.91 8.79
CA CYS A 50 -11.88 8.47 8.12
C CYS A 50 -10.69 8.59 9.07
N PHE A 51 -10.90 9.09 10.29
CA PHE A 51 -9.88 9.16 11.32
C PHE A 51 -9.31 7.78 11.66
N THR A 52 -10.18 6.79 11.85
CA THR A 52 -9.79 5.41 12.15
C THR A 52 -8.94 4.81 11.02
N ILE A 53 -9.34 5.01 9.76
CA ILE A 53 -8.59 4.53 8.60
C ILE A 53 -7.20 5.19 8.53
N LYS A 54 -7.12 6.50 8.77
CA LYS A 54 -5.83 7.22 8.82
C LYS A 54 -4.93 6.70 9.93
N ALA A 55 -5.48 6.47 11.12
CA ALA A 55 -4.74 5.92 12.25
C ALA A 55 -4.20 4.52 11.94
N ILE A 56 -5.04 3.63 11.38
CA ILE A 56 -4.61 2.29 10.96
C ILE A 56 -3.54 2.40 9.87
N HIS A 57 -3.75 3.21 8.84
CA HIS A 57 -2.82 3.37 7.72
C HIS A 57 -1.44 3.89 8.16
N MET A 58 -1.41 4.83 9.10
CA MET A 58 -0.16 5.36 9.66
C MET A 58 0.62 4.30 10.47
N ASN A 59 -0.09 3.42 11.19
CA ASN A 59 0.54 2.40 12.03
C ASN A 59 0.78 1.06 11.33
N LEU A 60 0.11 0.81 10.19
CA LEU A 60 0.18 -0.45 9.47
C LEU A 60 1.61 -0.90 9.13
N PRO A 61 2.52 -0.02 8.66
CA PRO A 61 3.91 -0.43 8.40
C PRO A 61 4.60 -0.99 9.65
N ILE A 62 4.38 -0.37 10.81
CA ILE A 62 4.96 -0.81 12.09
C ILE A 62 4.36 -2.16 12.49
N TYR A 63 3.04 -2.33 12.41
CA TYR A 63 2.39 -3.60 12.72
C TYR A 63 2.87 -4.74 11.82
N CYS A 64 3.09 -4.47 10.53
CA CYS A 64 3.65 -5.44 9.62
C CYS A 64 5.11 -5.78 9.95
N MET A 65 5.93 -4.82 10.37
CA MET A 65 7.29 -5.13 10.84
C MET A 65 7.28 -5.98 12.11
N ILE A 66 6.41 -5.65 13.07
CA ILE A 66 6.24 -6.44 14.30
C ILE A 66 5.82 -7.88 13.95
N SER A 67 4.86 -8.07 13.06
CA SER A 67 4.46 -9.43 12.66
C SER A 67 5.61 -10.17 11.96
N MET A 68 6.40 -9.50 11.12
CA MET A 68 7.60 -10.10 10.53
C MET A 68 8.67 -10.47 11.55
N ILE A 69 8.74 -9.83 12.71
CA ILE A 69 9.71 -10.13 13.78
C ILE A 69 9.24 -11.28 14.66
N TRP A 70 7.94 -11.38 14.95
CA TRP A 70 7.44 -12.29 15.98
C TRP A 70 6.69 -13.51 15.44
N PHE A 71 6.10 -13.44 14.25
CA PHE A 71 5.24 -14.50 13.75
C PHE A 71 6.00 -15.58 12.97
N PRO A 72 5.42 -16.80 12.84
CA PRO A 72 5.97 -17.88 12.02
C PRO A 72 5.99 -17.53 10.51
N PRO A 73 6.78 -18.26 9.69
CA PRO A 73 7.01 -17.92 8.29
C PRO A 73 5.72 -17.88 7.44
N PHE A 74 4.74 -18.74 7.73
CA PHE A 74 3.48 -18.76 6.98
C PHE A 74 2.61 -17.50 7.17
N LEU A 75 2.87 -16.68 8.20
CA LEU A 75 2.24 -15.37 8.40
C LEU A 75 3.17 -14.22 7.98
N ALA A 76 4.46 -14.33 8.31
CA ALA A 76 5.44 -13.29 8.03
C ALA A 76 5.69 -13.11 6.52
N ILE A 77 5.85 -14.22 5.77
CA ILE A 77 6.13 -14.17 4.34
C ILE A 77 4.97 -13.54 3.56
N PRO A 78 3.68 -13.94 3.75
CA PRO A 78 2.57 -13.25 3.11
C PRO A 78 2.45 -11.78 3.51
N THR A 79 2.75 -11.42 4.76
CA THR A 79 2.75 -10.01 5.18
C THR A 79 3.78 -9.20 4.39
N TYR A 80 4.99 -9.73 4.23
CA TYR A 80 6.04 -9.09 3.45
C TYR A 80 5.67 -8.95 1.96
N LEU A 81 5.10 -10.00 1.36
CA LEU A 81 4.57 -9.95 -0.01
C LEU A 81 3.45 -8.91 -0.15
N GLY A 82 2.58 -8.81 0.85
CA GLY A 82 1.52 -7.80 0.91
C GLY A 82 2.08 -6.37 0.90
N ILE A 83 3.18 -6.12 1.60
CA ILE A 83 3.86 -4.83 1.58
C ILE A 83 4.49 -4.53 0.21
N ILE A 84 5.16 -5.50 -0.41
CA ILE A 84 5.69 -5.34 -1.78
C ILE A 84 4.57 -5.00 -2.75
N PHE A 85 3.43 -5.68 -2.64
CA PHE A 85 2.26 -5.43 -3.45
C PHE A 85 1.69 -4.02 -3.21
N ALA A 86 1.54 -3.60 -1.95
CA ALA A 86 1.08 -2.26 -1.58
C ALA A 86 2.01 -1.17 -2.14
N PHE A 87 3.33 -1.37 -2.07
CA PHE A 87 4.31 -0.45 -2.64
C PHE A 87 4.21 -0.38 -4.17
N THR A 88 4.07 -1.52 -4.83
CA THR A 88 3.87 -1.58 -6.29
C THR A 88 2.62 -0.80 -6.70
N PHE A 89 1.53 -0.95 -5.93
CA PHE A 89 0.28 -0.22 -6.13
C PHE A 89 0.44 1.27 -5.89
N PHE A 90 1.19 1.67 -4.87
CA PHE A 90 1.51 3.07 -4.61
C PHE A 90 2.22 3.72 -5.81
N ILE A 91 3.23 3.06 -6.38
CA ILE A 91 3.94 3.54 -7.58
C ILE A 91 3.00 3.58 -8.78
N TYR A 92 2.23 2.50 -8.99
CA TYR A 92 1.31 2.39 -10.11
C TYR A 92 0.26 3.51 -10.11
N PHE A 93 -0.34 3.81 -8.96
CA PHE A 93 -1.36 4.84 -8.80
C PHE A 93 -0.82 6.25 -8.53
N GLN A 94 0.51 6.42 -8.49
CA GLN A 94 1.16 7.68 -8.12
C GLN A 94 0.66 8.24 -6.79
N GLY A 95 0.60 7.38 -5.77
CA GLY A 95 0.13 7.71 -4.43
C GLY A 95 -0.76 6.62 -3.85
N CYS A 96 -0.99 6.66 -2.54
CA CYS A 96 -1.81 5.65 -1.87
C CYS A 96 -3.28 5.73 -2.32
N TYR A 97 -3.92 4.57 -2.51
CA TYR A 97 -5.35 4.49 -2.82
C TYR A 97 -6.21 4.79 -1.59
N ILE A 98 -5.71 4.52 -0.38
CA ILE A 98 -6.40 4.83 0.88
C ILE A 98 -6.64 6.34 0.99
N SER A 99 -5.72 7.19 0.55
CA SER A 99 -5.94 8.64 0.53
C SER A 99 -7.08 9.07 -0.40
N SER A 100 -7.37 8.30 -1.45
CA SER A 100 -8.55 8.56 -2.30
C SER A 100 -9.85 8.12 -1.60
N LEU A 101 -9.81 7.06 -0.80
CA LEU A 101 -10.92 6.64 0.06
C LEU A 101 -11.19 7.66 1.17
N GLU A 102 -10.14 8.19 1.82
CA GLU A 102 -10.22 9.26 2.82
C GLU A 102 -10.91 10.51 2.25
N TYR A 103 -10.55 10.90 1.02
CA TYR A 103 -11.20 11.99 0.30
C TYR A 103 -12.68 11.68 0.00
N THR A 104 -13.01 10.46 -0.43
CA THR A 104 -14.42 10.06 -0.65
C THR A 104 -15.23 10.09 0.66
N LEU A 105 -14.64 9.70 1.79
CA LEU A 105 -15.31 9.65 3.09
C LEU A 105 -15.59 11.03 3.67
N HIS A 106 -14.58 11.91 3.72
CA HIS A 106 -14.67 13.16 4.48
C HIS A 106 -14.42 14.42 3.62
N LYS A 107 -14.16 14.28 2.31
CA LYS A 107 -13.77 15.41 1.42
C LYS A 107 -12.58 16.23 1.94
N SER A 108 -11.83 15.67 2.89
CA SER A 108 -10.63 16.27 3.44
C SER A 108 -9.46 15.92 2.52
N ASP A 109 -8.72 16.94 2.10
CA ASP A 109 -7.48 16.76 1.33
C ASP A 109 -6.26 16.56 2.24
N ILE A 110 -6.44 16.49 3.56
CA ILE A 110 -5.33 16.25 4.49
C ILE A 110 -4.93 14.78 4.40
N THR A 111 -3.67 14.50 4.07
CA THR A 111 -3.13 13.14 3.98
C THR A 111 -2.25 12.79 5.17
N ILE A 112 -1.94 11.51 5.38
CA ILE A 112 -1.08 11.06 6.49
C ILE A 112 0.36 11.62 6.42
N VAL A 113 0.82 12.06 5.23
CA VAL A 113 2.17 12.63 5.07
C VAL A 113 2.19 14.14 5.34
N ASP A 114 1.04 14.82 5.36
CA ASP A 114 0.98 16.27 5.53
C ASP A 114 1.59 16.75 6.87
N PRO A 115 1.33 16.10 8.03
CA PRO A 115 2.01 16.45 9.27
C PRO A 115 3.53 16.30 9.18
N VAL A 116 4.02 15.31 8.44
CA VAL A 116 5.47 15.12 8.23
C VAL A 116 6.03 16.30 7.45
N ILE A 117 5.40 16.70 6.33
CA ILE A 117 5.82 17.86 5.52
C ILE A 117 5.83 19.14 6.37
N MET A 118 4.80 19.33 7.20
CA MET A 118 4.71 20.50 8.10
C MET A 118 5.84 20.54 9.14
N LEU A 119 6.27 19.39 9.68
CA LEU A 119 7.40 19.33 10.61
C LEU A 119 8.72 19.83 9.99
N PHE A 120 8.86 19.72 8.67
CA PHE A 120 10.01 20.23 7.92
C PHE A 120 9.79 21.64 7.36
N ASN A 121 8.68 22.31 7.71
CA ASN A 121 8.30 23.63 7.20
C ASN A 121 8.27 23.73 5.67
N ASP A 122 7.88 22.66 4.98
CA ASP A 122 7.78 22.63 3.52
C ASP A 122 6.32 22.82 3.04
N ASN A 123 6.13 23.18 1.78
CA ASN A 123 4.82 23.47 1.20
C ASN A 123 4.07 22.19 0.85
N ILE A 124 2.81 22.07 1.29
CA ILE A 124 1.97 20.92 0.96
C ILE A 124 1.48 21.03 -0.49
N ASN A 125 1.98 20.14 -1.36
CA ASN A 125 1.53 19.99 -2.73
C ASN A 125 1.73 18.53 -3.20
N LYS A 126 1.27 18.20 -4.41
CA LYS A 126 1.34 16.83 -4.94
C LYS A 126 2.79 16.29 -5.01
N ASN A 127 3.75 17.13 -5.37
CA ASN A 127 5.14 16.70 -5.55
C ASN A 127 5.81 16.48 -4.20
N THR A 128 5.64 17.39 -3.24
CA THR A 128 6.17 17.23 -1.88
C THR A 128 5.53 16.01 -1.19
N ARG A 129 4.21 15.84 -1.28
CA ARG A 129 3.53 14.62 -0.80
C ARG A 129 4.13 13.33 -1.35
N MET A 130 4.44 13.30 -2.65
CA MET A 130 5.08 12.14 -3.27
C MET A 130 6.50 11.91 -2.72
N ILE A 131 7.32 12.97 -2.66
CA ILE A 131 8.71 12.89 -2.21
C ILE A 131 8.76 12.37 -0.77
N TYR A 132 8.06 13.03 0.16
CA TYR A 132 8.07 12.62 1.57
C TYR A 132 7.48 11.22 1.77
N SER A 133 6.44 10.85 1.00
CA SER A 133 5.89 9.49 1.06
C SER A 133 6.95 8.46 0.65
N ILE A 134 7.68 8.67 -0.44
CA ILE A 134 8.77 7.79 -0.88
C ILE A 134 9.91 7.77 0.15
N SER A 135 10.29 8.93 0.68
CA SER A 135 11.33 9.06 1.71
C SER A 135 11.01 8.29 2.99
N VAL A 136 9.73 8.11 3.32
CA VAL A 136 9.29 7.27 4.44
C VAL A 136 9.22 5.80 4.03
N ILE A 137 8.62 5.49 2.89
CA ILE A 137 8.41 4.10 2.44
C ILE A 137 9.74 3.36 2.21
N ILE A 138 10.75 4.01 1.63
CA ILE A 138 12.03 3.35 1.29
C ILE A 138 12.75 2.80 2.54
N PRO A 139 12.95 3.56 3.63
CA PRO A 139 13.48 3.04 4.89
C PRO A 139 12.67 1.87 5.45
N TYR A 140 11.33 1.95 5.43
CA TYR A 140 10.48 0.85 5.89
C TYR A 140 10.67 -0.42 5.04
N MET A 141 10.68 -0.28 3.71
CA MET A 141 10.92 -1.40 2.78
C MET A 141 12.29 -2.03 3.01
N PHE A 142 13.33 -1.22 3.19
CA PHE A 142 14.68 -1.70 3.47
C PHE A 142 14.72 -2.48 4.79
N ALA A 143 14.17 -1.90 5.87
CA ALA A 143 14.14 -2.54 7.19
C ALA A 143 13.34 -3.87 7.16
N SER A 144 12.15 -3.88 6.54
CA SER A 144 11.37 -5.11 6.34
C SER A 144 12.15 -6.17 5.57
N THR A 145 12.88 -5.79 4.51
CA THR A 145 13.70 -6.72 3.73
C THR A 145 14.81 -7.33 4.60
N MET A 146 15.51 -6.50 5.39
CA MET A 146 16.57 -6.97 6.29
C MET A 146 16.03 -7.93 7.35
N ILE A 147 14.87 -7.64 7.96
CA ILE A 147 14.20 -8.52 8.92
C ILE A 147 13.90 -9.88 8.26
N MET A 148 13.34 -9.88 7.05
CA MET A 148 12.97 -11.11 6.34
C MET A 148 14.19 -11.94 5.95
N LEU A 149 15.27 -11.32 5.48
CA LEU A 149 16.51 -12.02 5.18
C LEU A 149 17.16 -12.62 6.44
N TYR A 150 17.18 -11.86 7.53
CA TYR A 150 17.74 -12.31 8.80
C TYR A 150 16.97 -13.49 9.40
N ARG A 151 15.64 -13.42 9.45
CA ARG A 151 14.80 -14.47 10.07
C ARG A 151 14.55 -15.67 9.16
N PHE A 152 14.39 -15.43 7.87
CA PHE A 152 13.85 -16.43 6.93
C PHE A 152 14.68 -16.59 5.65
N GLY A 153 15.90 -16.06 5.57
CA GLY A 153 16.75 -16.18 4.40
C GLY A 153 16.91 -17.61 3.88
N ASN A 154 16.93 -18.61 4.78
CA ASN A 154 17.01 -20.03 4.42
C ASN A 154 15.74 -20.62 3.79
N TYR A 155 14.58 -19.98 3.96
CA TYR A 155 13.30 -20.39 3.37
C TYR A 155 13.01 -19.69 2.04
N ILE A 156 13.83 -18.71 1.66
CA ILE A 156 13.65 -17.95 0.42
C ILE A 156 14.41 -18.69 -0.70
N PRO A 157 13.73 -19.25 -1.70
CA PRO A 157 14.35 -20.16 -2.69
C PRO A 157 15.42 -19.48 -3.56
N PHE A 158 15.42 -18.14 -3.65
CA PHE A 158 16.41 -17.38 -4.41
C PHE A 158 17.70 -17.09 -3.61
N VAL A 159 17.68 -17.32 -2.30
CA VAL A 159 18.80 -17.03 -1.39
C VAL A 159 19.60 -18.28 -1.05
N ASN A 160 19.01 -19.48 -1.18
CA ASN A 160 19.71 -20.72 -0.86
C ASN A 160 19.37 -21.87 -1.83
N ASN A 161 20.41 -22.46 -2.44
CA ASN A 161 20.36 -23.72 -3.20
C ASN A 161 20.27 -24.96 -2.28
N LYS A 162 19.98 -24.79 -0.99
CA LYS A 162 19.91 -25.88 -0.03
C LYS A 162 18.46 -26.17 0.32
N ILE A 163 18.07 -27.42 0.03
CA ILE A 163 16.80 -28.04 0.37
C ILE A 163 16.51 -27.77 1.85
N PRO A 164 15.32 -27.24 2.22
CA PRO A 164 15.01 -26.98 3.61
C PRO A 164 15.04 -28.30 4.41
N PRO A 165 15.54 -28.29 5.66
CA PRO A 165 15.45 -29.47 6.50
C PRO A 165 13.97 -29.82 6.68
N VAL A 166 13.64 -31.06 6.32
CA VAL A 166 12.34 -31.67 6.58
C VAL A 166 12.17 -31.70 8.09
N VAL A 167 11.14 -30.99 8.58
CA VAL A 167 10.64 -31.16 9.95
C VAL A 167 9.73 -32.37 9.96
#